data_AF-A0A6M3X9C7-F1
#
_entry.id   AF-A0A6M3X9C7-F1
#
_cell.length_a   1.000
_cell.length_b   1.000
_cell.length_c   1.000
_cell.angle_alpha   90.00
_cell.angle_beta   90.00
_cell.angle_gamma   90.00
#
_symmetry.space_group_name_H-M   'P 1'
#
loop_
_entity.id
_entity.type
_entity.pdbx_description
1 polymer ?
#
loop_
_entity_poly.entity_id
_entity_poly.type
_entity_poly.pdbx_seq_one_letter_code
_entity_poly.pdbx_strand_id
1 'polypeptide(L)'
;MAQDTIVGTDTVKDALLTKANNDVSELFAAVAALVAGSGVLVSANDTTIGYLNGKLLAGYNITFTEGSDGADETLTIDVTDGALVAGTNITLTAGVGTMTISSEGLDVLTKTDDYVITTTDLGKSLRMNSVADKTFTLPSVGTDQDGFRLTIMKINSGKVTIDAVDSDKIADSGASGTIYDDVAAEIYATITLEYVHATTTWVIVSGHGTWVTTS
;
A
#
# COMPACT_ATOMS: atom_id res chain seq x y z
N MET A 1 -66.60 -18.49 -43.19
CA MET A 1 -65.62 -17.53 -43.74
C MET A 1 -65.12 -18.13 -45.04
N ALA A 2 -65.44 -17.53 -46.17
CA ALA A 2 -64.94 -18.01 -47.46
C ALA A 2 -63.42 -17.88 -47.44
N GLN A 3 -62.71 -18.97 -47.69
CA GLN A 3 -61.27 -18.89 -47.94
C GLN A 3 -61.08 -18.01 -49.17
N ASP A 4 -60.28 -16.96 -49.02
CA ASP A 4 -59.90 -16.12 -50.15
C ASP A 4 -59.15 -17.01 -51.15
N THR A 5 -59.74 -17.19 -52.33
CA THR A 5 -59.22 -18.14 -53.33
C THR A 5 -58.05 -17.47 -54.01
N ILE A 6 -56.83 -17.85 -53.63
CA ILE A 6 -55.63 -17.39 -54.33
C ILE A 6 -55.69 -17.96 -55.75
N VAL A 7 -56.00 -17.10 -56.72
CA VAL A 7 -56.10 -17.47 -58.14
C VAL A 7 -54.70 -17.39 -58.74
N GLY A 8 -54.04 -18.53 -58.89
CA GLY A 8 -52.70 -18.64 -59.50
C GLY A 8 -52.45 -20.05 -60.02
N THR A 9 -51.56 -20.17 -61.01
CA THR A 9 -51.06 -21.48 -61.45
C THR A 9 -50.43 -22.19 -60.25
N ASP A 10 -50.42 -23.53 -60.25
CA ASP A 10 -49.87 -24.30 -59.12
C ASP A 10 -48.47 -23.81 -58.70
N THR A 11 -47.68 -23.33 -59.66
CA THR A 11 -46.38 -22.70 -59.44
C THR A 11 -46.40 -21.46 -58.54
N VAL A 12 -47.37 -20.55 -58.69
CA VAL A 12 -47.45 -19.32 -57.87
C VAL A 12 -47.93 -19.65 -56.47
N LYS A 13 -48.89 -20.57 -56.35
CA LYS A 13 -49.39 -21.08 -55.07
C LYS A 13 -48.28 -21.76 -54.28
N ASP A 14 -47.50 -22.61 -54.95
CA ASP A 14 -46.37 -23.32 -54.34
C ASP A 14 -45.27 -22.34 -53.91
N ALA A 15 -44.94 -21.36 -54.75
CA ALA A 15 -43.95 -20.33 -54.41
C ALA A 15 -44.36 -19.50 -53.17
N LEU A 16 -45.64 -19.11 -53.08
CA LEU A 16 -46.16 -18.39 -51.92
C LEU A 16 -46.17 -19.27 -50.66
N LEU A 17 -46.56 -20.53 -50.79
CA LEU A 17 -46.57 -21.47 -49.66
C LEU A 17 -45.14 -21.74 -49.15
N THR A 18 -44.19 -21.94 -50.05
CA THR A 18 -42.76 -22.09 -49.70
C THR A 18 -42.25 -20.84 -48.99
N LYS A 19 -42.53 -19.64 -49.52
CA LYS A 19 -42.09 -18.40 -48.87
C LYS A 19 -42.71 -18.24 -47.48
N ALA A 20 -44.03 -18.44 -47.36
CA ALA A 20 -44.73 -18.30 -46.09
C ALA A 20 -44.21 -19.30 -45.04
N ASN A 21 -43.93 -20.55 -45.43
CA ASN A 21 -43.36 -21.54 -44.53
C ASN A 21 -41.94 -21.17 -44.08
N ASN A 22 -41.12 -20.61 -44.97
CA ASN A 22 -39.78 -20.13 -44.63
C ASN A 22 -39.84 -18.92 -43.68
N ASP A 23 -40.65 -17.90 -44.01
CA ASP A 23 -40.84 -16.72 -43.16
C ASP A 23 -41.34 -17.11 -41.75
N VAL A 24 -42.28 -18.05 -41.68
CA VAL A 24 -42.81 -18.57 -40.41
C VAL A 24 -41.73 -19.35 -39.64
N SER A 25 -40.90 -20.15 -40.33
CA SER A 25 -39.81 -20.87 -39.68
C SER A 25 -38.75 -19.93 -39.11
N GLU A 26 -38.43 -18.85 -39.82
CA GLU A 26 -37.51 -17.81 -39.34
C GLU A 26 -38.08 -17.06 -38.13
N LEU A 27 -39.39 -16.74 -38.17
CA LEU A 27 -40.10 -16.13 -37.04
C LEU A 27 -40.06 -17.05 -35.81
N PHE A 28 -40.32 -18.35 -35.96
CA PHE A 28 -40.25 -19.29 -34.84
C PHE A 28 -38.84 -19.40 -34.26
N ALA A 29 -37.79 -19.35 -35.08
CA ALA A 29 -36.42 -19.35 -34.61
C ALA A 29 -36.08 -18.07 -33.80
N ALA A 30 -36.50 -16.90 -34.30
CA ALA A 30 -36.31 -15.63 -33.62
C ALA A 30 -37.10 -15.56 -32.29
N VAL A 31 -38.34 -16.05 -32.29
CA VAL A 31 -39.18 -16.13 -31.08
C VAL A 31 -38.62 -17.13 -30.08
N ALA A 32 -38.13 -18.29 -30.51
CA ALA A 32 -37.49 -19.25 -29.61
C ALA A 32 -36.22 -18.67 -28.96
N ALA A 33 -35.41 -17.92 -29.71
CA ALA A 33 -34.24 -17.22 -29.18
C ALA A 33 -34.62 -16.10 -28.18
N LEU A 34 -35.75 -15.41 -28.41
CA LEU A 34 -36.26 -14.38 -27.51
C LEU A 34 -36.89 -14.96 -26.24
N VAL A 35 -37.64 -16.06 -26.37
CA VAL A 35 -38.39 -16.72 -25.28
C VAL A 35 -37.47 -17.54 -24.37
N ALA A 36 -36.29 -17.96 -24.85
CA ALA A 36 -35.27 -18.59 -24.02
C ALA A 36 -34.53 -17.61 -23.08
N GLY A 37 -35.02 -16.38 -22.94
CA GLY A 37 -34.43 -15.29 -22.17
C GLY A 37 -33.94 -14.21 -23.12
N SER A 38 -34.39 -12.97 -22.94
CA SER A 38 -34.00 -11.81 -23.77
C SER A 38 -32.51 -11.50 -23.59
N GLY A 39 -31.67 -12.30 -24.26
CA GLY A 39 -30.22 -12.21 -24.14
C GLY A 39 -29.70 -10.88 -24.64
N VAL A 40 -28.58 -10.46 -24.06
CA VAL A 40 -27.88 -9.23 -24.44
C VAL A 40 -26.75 -9.56 -25.40
N LEU A 41 -26.60 -8.74 -26.43
CA LEU A 41 -25.38 -8.67 -27.23
C LEU A 41 -24.50 -7.57 -26.66
N VAL A 42 -23.21 -7.83 -26.50
CA VAL A 42 -22.26 -6.84 -25.95
C VAL A 42 -21.85 -5.81 -27.02
N SER A 43 -21.82 -6.22 -28.29
CA SER A 43 -21.41 -5.38 -29.43
C SER A 43 -22.05 -5.84 -30.74
N ALA A 44 -21.94 -5.05 -31.81
CA ALA A 44 -22.52 -5.36 -33.12
C ALA A 44 -21.87 -6.58 -33.83
N ASN A 45 -20.68 -7.00 -33.41
CA ASN A 45 -19.97 -8.18 -33.92
C ASN A 45 -20.04 -9.38 -32.96
N ASP A 46 -20.82 -9.27 -31.88
CA ASP A 46 -21.09 -10.37 -30.97
C ASP A 46 -22.11 -11.32 -31.61
N THR A 47 -21.70 -12.55 -31.90
CA THR A 47 -22.54 -13.55 -32.56
C THR A 47 -23.23 -14.48 -31.58
N THR A 48 -22.99 -14.34 -30.28
CA THR A 48 -23.45 -15.29 -29.27
C THR A 48 -24.39 -14.60 -28.28
N ILE A 49 -25.68 -14.85 -28.42
CA ILE A 49 -26.71 -14.36 -27.49
C ILE A 49 -26.56 -15.09 -26.14
N GLY A 50 -26.72 -14.36 -25.03
CA GLY A 50 -26.71 -14.94 -23.69
C GLY A 50 -27.16 -13.96 -22.61
N TYR A 51 -27.27 -14.44 -21.37
CA TYR A 51 -27.59 -13.61 -20.21
C TYR A 51 -26.43 -12.69 -19.82
N LEU A 52 -26.74 -11.52 -19.25
CA LEU A 52 -25.76 -10.47 -18.93
C LEU A 52 -24.59 -10.98 -18.05
N ASN A 53 -24.87 -11.80 -17.03
CA ASN A 53 -23.85 -12.38 -16.14
C ASN A 53 -22.88 -13.34 -16.84
N GLY A 54 -23.28 -13.97 -17.95
CA GLY A 54 -22.41 -14.80 -18.80
C GLY A 54 -21.65 -14.01 -19.86
N LYS A 55 -22.05 -12.75 -20.11
CA LYS A 55 -21.41 -11.85 -21.07
C LYS A 55 -20.35 -10.96 -20.44
N LEU A 56 -20.50 -10.63 -19.17
CA LEU A 56 -19.52 -9.87 -18.41
C LEU A 56 -18.47 -10.80 -17.80
N LEU A 57 -17.20 -10.42 -17.88
CA LEU A 57 -16.10 -11.09 -17.19
C LEU A 57 -15.63 -10.20 -16.04
N ALA A 58 -15.62 -10.73 -14.82
CA ALA A 58 -15.17 -10.00 -13.66
C ALA A 58 -13.65 -9.74 -13.73
N GLY A 59 -13.25 -8.48 -13.55
CA GLY A 59 -11.85 -8.07 -13.45
C GLY A 59 -11.27 -8.33 -12.05
N TYR A 60 -10.05 -7.85 -11.82
CA TYR A 60 -9.47 -7.90 -10.48
C TYR A 60 -10.33 -7.11 -9.49
N ASN A 61 -10.55 -7.66 -8.30
CA ASN A 61 -11.35 -7.05 -7.25
C ASN A 61 -12.82 -6.75 -7.59
N ILE A 62 -13.33 -7.27 -8.71
CA ILE A 62 -14.74 -7.16 -9.08
C ILE A 62 -15.38 -8.53 -8.88
N THR A 63 -16.57 -8.57 -8.29
CA THR A 63 -17.39 -9.79 -8.16
C THR A 63 -18.79 -9.50 -8.68
N PHE A 64 -19.35 -10.47 -9.40
CA PHE A 64 -20.75 -10.46 -9.80
C PHE A 64 -21.53 -11.45 -8.95
N THR A 65 -22.67 -11.03 -8.41
CA THR A 65 -23.55 -11.91 -7.63
C THR A 65 -24.97 -11.73 -8.10
N GLU A 66 -25.58 -12.84 -8.52
CA GLU A 66 -26.98 -12.88 -8.86
C GLU A 66 -27.83 -12.92 -7.58
N GLY A 67 -28.83 -12.06 -7.52
CA GLY A 67 -29.83 -12.06 -6.45
C GLY A 67 -31.13 -12.66 -6.95
N SER A 68 -31.80 -13.43 -6.09
CA SER A 68 -33.13 -14.01 -6.33
C SER A 68 -33.19 -15.04 -7.46
N ASP A 69 -32.24 -15.99 -7.50
CA ASP A 69 -32.16 -17.08 -8.49
C ASP A 69 -33.52 -17.78 -8.72
N GLY A 70 -34.02 -17.70 -9.96
CA GLY A 70 -35.29 -18.31 -10.40
C GLY A 70 -36.55 -17.48 -10.15
N ALA A 71 -36.42 -16.17 -9.91
CA ALA A 71 -37.54 -15.24 -9.67
C ALA A 71 -37.37 -13.94 -10.48
N ASP A 72 -37.56 -12.77 -9.88
CA ASP A 72 -37.19 -11.49 -10.50
C ASP A 72 -35.73 -11.20 -10.13
N GLU A 73 -34.80 -11.50 -11.05
CA GLU A 73 -33.36 -11.45 -10.75
C GLU A 73 -32.76 -10.05 -10.79
N THR A 74 -31.71 -9.86 -9.99
CA THR A 74 -30.80 -8.71 -10.07
C THR A 74 -29.35 -9.19 -10.18
N LEU A 75 -28.46 -8.39 -10.76
CA LEU A 75 -27.03 -8.67 -10.77
C LEU A 75 -26.31 -7.56 -10.02
N THR A 76 -25.75 -7.89 -8.86
CA THR A 76 -24.93 -6.96 -8.07
C THR A 76 -23.49 -7.03 -8.56
N ILE A 77 -22.88 -5.85 -8.71
CA ILE A 77 -21.46 -5.69 -9.02
C ILE A 77 -20.80 -5.10 -7.79
N ASP A 78 -20.01 -5.90 -7.11
CA ASP A 78 -19.24 -5.47 -5.94
C ASP A 78 -17.79 -5.25 -6.30
N VAL A 79 -17.21 -4.20 -5.72
CA VAL A 79 -15.77 -3.91 -5.80
C VAL A 79 -15.18 -4.07 -4.42
N THR A 80 -14.30 -5.06 -4.25
CA THR A 80 -13.51 -5.18 -3.02
C THR A 80 -12.24 -4.37 -3.21
N ASP A 81 -12.20 -3.14 -2.71
CA ASP A 81 -10.93 -2.43 -2.65
C ASP A 81 -9.94 -3.27 -1.85
N GLY A 82 -8.72 -3.43 -2.37
CA GLY A 82 -7.67 -4.16 -1.67
C GLY A 82 -7.44 -3.48 -0.33
N ALA A 83 -7.94 -4.09 0.75
CA ALA A 83 -7.85 -3.51 2.08
C ALA A 83 -6.37 -3.24 2.39
N LEU A 84 -6.04 -1.99 2.66
CA LEU A 84 -4.71 -1.61 3.10
C LEU A 84 -4.56 -2.06 4.55
N VAL A 85 -3.95 -3.23 4.77
CA VAL A 85 -3.76 -3.78 6.11
C VAL A 85 -2.61 -3.03 6.78
N ALA A 86 -2.89 -2.36 7.90
CA ALA A 86 -1.86 -1.75 8.73
C ALA A 86 -0.91 -2.84 9.27
N GLY A 87 0.40 -2.64 9.11
CA GLY A 87 1.44 -3.57 9.56
C GLY A 87 2.43 -4.01 8.47
N THR A 88 2.21 -3.62 7.22
CA THR A 88 3.19 -3.74 6.13
C THR A 88 3.56 -2.36 5.59
N ASN A 89 4.77 -2.22 5.04
CA ASN A 89 5.20 -0.99 4.39
C ASN A 89 4.23 -0.65 3.23
N ILE A 90 3.61 0.53 3.29
CA ILE A 90 2.76 1.02 2.21
C ILE A 90 3.68 1.70 1.19
N THR A 91 3.82 1.08 0.02
CA THR A 91 4.57 1.64 -1.12
C THR A 91 3.60 2.41 -2.02
N LEU A 92 3.58 3.75 -1.91
CA LEU A 92 2.86 4.59 -2.85
C LEU A 92 3.80 4.98 -4.00
N THR A 93 3.59 4.40 -5.19
CA THR A 93 4.31 4.81 -6.41
C THR A 93 3.70 6.09 -6.95
N ALA A 94 4.23 7.24 -6.53
CA ALA A 94 3.79 8.54 -7.04
C ALA A 94 4.67 8.93 -8.23
N GLY A 95 4.28 8.54 -9.47
CA GLY A 95 4.76 9.09 -10.75
C GLY A 95 6.28 9.05 -11.05
N VAL A 96 7.09 9.73 -10.25
CA VAL A 96 8.57 9.80 -10.32
C VAL A 96 9.27 9.48 -8.99
N GLY A 97 8.58 8.89 -8.01
CA GLY A 97 9.20 8.47 -6.75
C GLY A 97 8.33 7.52 -5.91
N THR A 98 8.97 6.91 -4.90
CA THR A 98 8.30 6.05 -3.92
C THR A 98 8.16 6.83 -2.61
N MET A 99 6.94 6.97 -2.10
CA MET A 99 6.73 7.39 -0.71
C MET A 99 6.51 6.13 0.13
N THR A 100 7.50 5.80 0.96
CA THR A 100 7.39 4.72 1.95
C THR A 100 6.88 5.31 3.26
N ILE A 101 5.70 4.88 3.71
CA ILE A 101 5.21 5.15 5.06
C ILE A 101 5.46 3.88 5.87
N SER A 102 6.54 3.86 6.64
CA SER A 102 6.89 2.76 7.55
C SER A 102 6.64 3.15 9.00
N SER A 103 6.22 2.19 9.82
CA SER A 103 6.37 2.30 11.28
C SER A 103 7.83 2.08 11.71
N GLU A 104 8.63 1.47 10.84
CA GLU A 104 10.08 1.34 11.01
C GLU A 104 10.69 2.75 11.12
N GLY A 105 11.35 3.04 12.26
CA GLY A 105 11.92 4.35 12.57
C GLY A 105 11.08 5.23 13.50
N LEU A 106 9.85 4.87 13.86
CA LEU A 106 9.04 5.61 14.87
C LEU A 106 9.00 4.92 16.24
N ASP A 107 9.70 3.80 16.38
CA ASP A 107 9.74 3.04 17.62
C ASP A 107 10.52 3.75 18.73
N VAL A 108 10.06 3.55 19.97
CA VAL A 108 10.76 3.97 21.18
C VAL A 108 11.50 2.78 21.76
N LEU A 109 12.82 2.88 21.87
CA LEU A 109 13.66 1.84 22.42
C LEU A 109 14.26 2.27 23.76
N THR A 110 13.82 1.64 24.85
CA THR A 110 14.35 1.92 26.20
C THR A 110 15.44 0.93 26.57
N LYS A 111 16.56 1.42 27.09
CA LYS A 111 17.73 0.64 27.53
C LYS A 111 18.04 0.94 29.00
N THR A 112 18.58 -0.05 29.68
CA THR A 112 19.02 0.03 31.09
C THR A 112 20.53 -0.17 31.26
N ASP A 113 21.19 -0.65 30.19
CA ASP A 113 22.60 -0.97 30.10
C ASP A 113 23.21 -0.34 28.84
N ASP A 114 24.55 -0.41 28.74
CA ASP A 114 25.28 0.05 27.56
C ASP A 114 24.71 -0.58 26.29
N TYR A 115 24.63 0.22 25.23
CA TYR A 115 23.99 -0.21 24.01
C TYR A 115 24.75 0.27 22.78
N VAL A 116 25.14 -0.70 21.95
CA VAL A 116 25.68 -0.44 20.62
C VAL A 116 24.52 -0.24 19.67
N ILE A 117 24.40 0.97 19.15
CA ILE A 117 23.39 1.37 18.18
C ILE A 117 23.77 0.80 16.82
N THR A 118 22.78 0.28 16.10
CA THR A 118 22.95 -0.23 14.74
C THR A 118 22.31 0.72 13.72
N THR A 119 22.63 0.57 12.44
CA THR A 119 21.97 1.35 11.38
C THR A 119 20.45 1.15 11.34
N THR A 120 19.94 0.02 11.84
CA THR A 120 18.50 -0.25 11.97
C THR A 120 17.80 0.56 13.08
N ASP A 121 18.58 1.22 13.94
CA ASP A 121 18.06 2.09 15.00
C ASP A 121 17.97 3.56 14.57
N LEU A 122 18.53 3.92 13.41
CA LEU A 122 18.41 5.27 12.87
C LEU A 122 16.93 5.60 12.58
N GLY A 123 16.55 6.83 12.90
CA GLY A 123 15.17 7.31 12.91
C GLY A 123 14.48 7.17 14.27
N LYS A 124 14.83 6.15 15.08
CA LYS A 124 14.16 5.84 16.34
C LYS A 124 14.46 6.85 17.46
N SER A 125 13.63 6.80 18.51
CA SER A 125 13.88 7.48 19.79
C SER A 125 14.43 6.48 20.81
N LEU A 126 15.68 6.65 21.23
CA LEU A 126 16.35 5.80 22.21
C LEU A 126 16.33 6.47 23.58
N ARG A 127 16.00 5.71 24.62
CA ARG A 127 15.90 6.20 26.01
C ARG A 127 16.84 5.43 26.92
N MET A 128 17.69 6.11 27.66
CA MET A 128 18.49 5.49 28.72
C MET A 128 17.79 5.65 30.07
N ASN A 129 17.39 4.52 30.65
CA ASN A 129 16.76 4.42 31.97
C ASN A 129 17.70 3.72 32.94
N SER A 130 18.75 4.42 33.36
CA SER A 130 19.68 3.91 34.36
C SER A 130 20.05 4.99 35.36
N VAL A 131 20.17 4.59 36.63
CA VAL A 131 20.75 5.44 37.69
C VAL A 131 22.27 5.40 37.67
N ALA A 132 22.86 4.38 37.02
CA ALA A 132 24.29 4.26 36.79
C ALA A 132 24.67 4.91 35.46
N ASP A 133 25.93 5.28 35.33
CA ASP A 133 26.47 5.82 34.10
C ASP A 133 26.44 4.77 32.99
N LYS A 134 25.97 5.17 31.80
CA LYS A 134 25.81 4.28 30.66
C LYS A 134 26.21 4.96 29.35
N THR A 135 26.50 4.12 28.37
CA THR A 135 26.99 4.55 27.06
C THR A 135 26.10 4.03 25.93
N PHE A 136 25.75 4.93 25.03
CA PHE A 136 25.29 4.60 23.68
C PHE A 136 26.47 4.70 22.72
N THR A 137 26.85 3.62 22.06
CA THR A 137 27.89 3.64 21.02
C THR A 137 27.22 3.77 19.66
N LEU A 138 27.53 4.83 18.91
CA LEU A 138 26.99 5.10 17.59
C LEU A 138 27.44 4.03 16.57
N PRO A 139 26.64 3.75 15.53
CA PRO A 139 27.05 2.84 14.46
C PRO A 139 28.13 3.49 13.58
N SER A 140 28.92 2.67 12.92
CA SER A 140 29.71 3.12 11.76
C SER A 140 28.75 3.38 10.60
N VAL A 141 28.90 4.53 9.96
CA VAL A 141 27.98 5.04 8.92
C VAL A 141 28.73 5.55 7.71
N GLY A 142 28.05 5.60 6.56
CA GLY A 142 28.63 6.07 5.30
C GLY A 142 27.68 6.94 4.49
N THR A 143 27.93 7.05 3.19
CA THR A 143 27.09 7.83 2.25
C THR A 143 25.62 7.44 2.29
N ASP A 144 25.34 6.15 2.52
CA ASP A 144 23.97 5.61 2.53
C ASP A 144 23.17 6.06 3.77
N GLN A 145 23.83 6.64 4.76
CA GLN A 145 23.23 7.19 5.97
C GLN A 145 23.36 8.72 6.07
N ASP A 146 23.79 9.40 5.00
CA ASP A 146 23.85 10.87 5.00
C ASP A 146 22.45 11.47 5.23
N GLY A 147 22.34 12.35 6.22
CA GLY A 147 21.08 12.95 6.67
C GLY A 147 20.21 12.08 7.59
N PHE A 148 20.65 10.86 7.95
CA PHE A 148 19.93 10.07 8.96
C PHE A 148 20.06 10.68 10.34
N ARG A 149 18.98 10.55 11.13
CA ARG A 149 18.87 11.12 12.46
C ARG A 149 18.75 10.06 13.53
N LEU A 150 19.17 10.42 14.73
CA LEU A 150 18.97 9.63 15.93
C LEU A 150 18.58 10.56 17.08
N THR A 151 17.54 10.22 17.83
CA THR A 151 17.16 10.98 19.05
C THR A 151 17.43 10.14 20.28
N ILE A 152 18.25 10.67 21.19
CA ILE A 152 18.60 10.04 22.46
C ILE A 152 18.02 10.87 23.61
N MET A 153 17.47 10.19 24.61
CA MET A 153 16.91 10.80 25.81
C MET A 153 17.41 10.10 27.08
N LYS A 154 17.91 10.89 28.02
CA LYS A 154 18.20 10.45 29.39
C LYS A 154 16.92 10.52 30.20
N ILE A 155 16.42 9.41 30.73
CA ILE A 155 15.15 9.38 31.49
C ILE A 155 15.33 8.99 32.96
N ASN A 156 16.58 8.97 33.44
CA ASN A 156 16.93 8.67 34.83
C ASN A 156 18.24 9.42 35.20
N SER A 157 18.72 9.30 36.44
CA SER A 157 19.75 10.18 36.98
C SER A 157 21.20 9.87 36.55
N GLY A 158 21.45 8.67 36.00
CA GLY A 158 22.80 8.27 35.58
C GLY A 158 23.31 9.08 34.40
N LYS A 159 24.63 9.26 34.31
CA LYS A 159 25.25 9.90 33.15
C LYS A 159 24.92 9.14 31.87
N VAL A 160 24.61 9.87 30.81
CA VAL A 160 24.47 9.30 29.47
C VAL A 160 25.60 9.80 28.60
N THR A 161 26.46 8.88 28.17
CA THR A 161 27.53 9.14 27.20
C THR A 161 27.11 8.61 25.84
N ILE A 162 27.40 9.37 24.78
CA ILE A 162 27.25 8.96 23.39
C ILE A 162 28.65 8.95 22.80
N ASP A 163 29.04 7.81 22.25
CA ASP A 163 30.42 7.52 21.82
C ASP A 163 30.44 7.15 20.34
N ALA A 164 31.32 7.77 19.56
CA ALA A 164 31.50 7.43 18.15
C ALA A 164 32.45 6.23 17.98
N VAL A 165 32.01 5.18 17.28
CA VAL A 165 32.75 3.91 17.21
C VAL A 165 33.98 3.94 16.31
N ASP A 166 34.02 4.86 15.35
CA ASP A 166 35.08 4.99 14.34
C ASP A 166 35.59 6.44 14.28
N SER A 167 36.24 6.82 13.18
CA SER A 167 36.82 8.16 13.01
C SER A 167 35.80 9.30 12.92
N ASP A 168 34.50 9.00 12.94
CA ASP A 168 33.46 10.01 13.01
C ASP A 168 33.61 10.91 14.24
N LYS A 169 33.21 12.17 14.07
CA LYS A 169 33.16 13.17 15.15
C LYS A 169 31.74 13.36 15.64
N ILE A 170 31.58 13.87 16.86
CA ILE A 170 30.31 14.35 17.38
C ILE A 170 30.43 15.85 17.63
N ALA A 171 29.69 16.64 16.85
CA ALA A 171 29.77 18.09 16.82
C ALA A 171 31.22 18.61 16.69
N ASP A 172 31.73 19.27 17.72
CA ASP A 172 33.07 19.86 17.79
C ASP A 172 34.12 18.95 18.45
N SER A 173 33.80 17.68 18.68
CA SER A 173 34.75 16.70 19.21
C SER A 173 35.91 16.36 18.27
N GLY A 174 36.96 15.74 18.81
CA GLY A 174 37.92 14.96 18.03
C GLY A 174 37.27 13.75 17.33
N ALA A 175 38.04 13.08 16.48
CA ALA A 175 37.65 11.79 15.88
C ALA A 175 37.47 10.73 16.98
N SER A 176 36.44 9.89 16.87
CA SER A 176 36.04 8.95 17.93
C SER A 176 35.73 9.66 19.26
N GLY A 177 35.21 10.89 19.17
CA GLY A 177 34.89 11.71 20.33
C GLY A 177 33.56 11.31 20.97
N THR A 178 33.34 11.83 22.17
CA THR A 178 32.10 11.60 22.93
C THR A 178 31.34 12.90 23.13
N ILE A 179 30.03 12.76 23.37
CA ILE A 179 29.19 13.80 23.96
C ILE A 179 28.42 13.20 25.12
N TYR A 180 28.25 13.92 26.22
CA TYR A 180 27.57 13.39 27.40
C TYR A 180 26.75 14.42 28.15
N ASP A 181 25.75 13.92 28.88
CA ASP A 181 25.01 14.64 29.92
C ASP A 181 25.28 13.95 31.27
N ASP A 182 25.90 14.69 32.20
CA ASP A 182 26.30 14.22 33.54
C ASP A 182 25.55 14.97 34.66
N VAL A 183 24.52 15.74 34.31
CA VAL A 183 23.77 16.52 35.29
C VAL A 183 22.65 15.64 35.84
N ALA A 184 22.85 15.06 37.03
CA ALA A 184 21.90 14.09 37.61
C ALA A 184 20.43 14.57 37.67
N ALA A 185 20.20 15.88 37.81
CA ALA A 185 18.86 16.48 37.88
C ALA A 185 18.20 16.71 36.51
N GLU A 186 18.96 16.69 35.41
CA GLU A 186 18.45 16.82 34.04
C GLU A 186 17.94 15.47 33.55
N ILE A 187 16.93 14.95 34.25
CA ILE A 187 16.09 13.88 33.73
C ILE A 187 15.26 14.48 32.59
N TYR A 188 15.14 13.76 31.47
CA TYR A 188 14.59 14.20 30.19
C TYR A 188 15.52 15.12 29.36
N ALA A 189 16.82 15.17 29.67
CA ALA A 189 17.80 15.67 28.71
C ALA A 189 17.68 14.86 27.40
N THR A 190 17.62 15.57 26.28
CA THR A 190 17.37 14.99 24.95
C THR A 190 18.31 15.61 23.94
N ILE A 191 18.82 14.82 23.01
CA ILE A 191 19.63 15.30 21.90
C ILE A 191 19.26 14.58 20.62
N THR A 192 19.15 15.32 19.53
CA THR A 192 19.00 14.77 18.18
C THR A 192 20.27 15.04 17.40
N LEU A 193 20.90 13.96 16.95
CA LEU A 193 22.08 13.98 16.10
C LEU A 193 21.67 13.64 14.66
N GLU A 194 22.34 14.27 13.69
CA GLU A 194 22.24 13.97 12.26
C GLU A 194 23.63 13.65 11.72
N TYR A 195 23.77 12.57 10.97
CA TYR A 195 25.04 12.26 10.32
C TYR A 195 25.19 13.09 9.05
N VAL A 196 26.31 13.81 8.93
CA VAL A 196 26.69 14.57 7.74
C VAL A 196 27.95 13.95 7.15
N HIS A 197 27.78 13.21 6.05
CA HIS A 197 28.84 12.41 5.46
C HIS A 197 30.00 13.28 4.93
N ALA A 198 29.69 14.44 4.34
CA ALA A 198 30.68 15.34 3.75
C ALA A 198 31.77 15.80 4.76
N THR A 199 31.46 15.76 6.05
CA THR A 199 32.38 16.14 7.14
C THR A 199 32.65 15.00 8.12
N THR A 200 32.13 13.79 7.87
CA THR A 200 32.22 12.62 8.76
C THR A 200 31.90 12.99 10.21
N THR A 201 30.75 13.65 10.42
CA THR A 201 30.38 14.25 11.71
C THR A 201 28.90 14.04 12.02
N TRP A 202 28.61 13.63 13.24
CA TRP A 202 27.28 13.68 13.85
C TRP A 202 27.04 15.09 14.39
N VAL A 203 26.27 15.90 13.67
CA VAL A 203 25.95 17.28 14.08
C VAL A 203 24.75 17.30 15.01
N ILE A 204 24.72 18.27 15.93
CA ILE A 204 23.57 18.50 16.82
C ILE A 204 22.53 19.30 16.06
N VAL A 205 21.34 18.72 15.86
CA VAL A 205 20.22 19.39 15.20
C VAL A 205 19.26 20.01 16.22
N SER A 206 19.15 19.39 17.39
CA SER A 206 18.32 19.86 18.50
C SER A 206 18.84 19.30 19.82
N GLY A 207 18.65 20.03 20.92
CA GLY A 207 19.09 19.62 22.24
C GLY A 207 18.31 20.29 23.37
N HIS A 208 18.12 19.55 24.46
CA HIS A 208 17.61 19.99 25.75
C HIS A 208 18.45 19.30 26.85
N GLY A 209 18.80 20.04 27.90
CA GLY A 209 19.79 19.61 28.91
C GLY A 209 21.21 20.06 28.57
N THR A 210 22.16 19.68 29.42
CA THR A 210 23.55 20.11 29.36
C THR A 210 24.41 19.00 28.74
N TRP A 211 24.67 19.14 27.45
CA TRP A 211 25.51 18.22 26.69
C TRP A 211 26.92 18.77 26.50
N VAL A 212 27.92 17.98 26.85
CA VAL A 212 29.34 18.36 26.80
C VAL A 212 30.08 17.41 25.86
N THR A 213 30.73 17.95 24.84
CA THR A 213 31.63 17.21 23.95
C THR A 213 33.02 17.08 24.57
N THR A 214 33.73 16.00 24.25
CA THR A 214 35.14 15.84 24.59
C THR A 214 36.01 16.18 23.39
N SER A 215 37.01 17.04 23.59
CA SER A 215 38.03 17.38 22.59
C SER A 215 38.96 16.22 22.28
#